data_AF-A0A3D0MRJ3-F1
#
_entry.id   AF-A0A3D0MRJ3-F1
#
_cell.length_a   1.000
_cell.length_b   1.000
_cell.length_c   1.000
_cell.angle_alpha   90.00
_cell.angle_beta   90.00
_cell.angle_gamma   90.00
#
_symmetry.space_group_name_H-M   'P 1'
#
loop_
_entity.id
_entity.type
_entity.pdbx_description
1 polymer ?
#
loop_
_entity_poly.entity_id
_entity_poly.type
_entity_poly.pdbx_seq_one_letter_code
_entity_poly.pdbx_strand_id
1 'polypeptide(L)'
;MGKNSSGGYCNMRMEDVSPWTAPLDDAIALAHKKSIPVLAVGDGGNEAGMGYFFPSLCHILPDFKNALSITEADMALPVDVSNWGGYGLATLRSFMEGRWLGHSPEEEECIAHALFKAGAVDGVTKKRGLSVDGFPLSMHQHVVQDLFLLWKKAFNSTEKKASGVFL
;
A
#
# COMPACT_ATOMS: atom_id res chain seq x y z
N MET A 1 -6.20 8.67 -3.06
CA MET A 1 -6.48 9.84 -2.20
C MET A 1 -7.85 9.67 -1.58
N GLY A 2 -8.01 10.05 -0.31
CA GLY A 2 -9.31 10.12 0.37
C GLY A 2 -9.72 11.57 0.61
N LYS A 3 -11.03 11.84 0.67
CA LYS A 3 -11.56 13.17 0.96
C LYS A 3 -11.09 13.65 2.33
N ASN A 4 -10.70 14.91 2.41
CA ASN A 4 -10.45 15.59 3.68
C ASN A 4 -11.74 16.19 4.26
N SER A 5 -11.64 16.85 5.42
CA SER A 5 -12.77 17.49 6.11
C SER A 5 -13.46 18.60 5.30
N SER A 6 -12.80 19.17 4.30
CA SER A 6 -13.36 20.16 3.37
C SER A 6 -14.03 19.54 2.15
N GLY A 7 -14.01 18.21 2.02
CA GLY A 7 -14.57 17.48 0.87
C GLY A 7 -13.66 17.44 -0.37
N GLY A 8 -12.44 17.97 -0.27
CA GLY A 8 -11.42 17.97 -1.33
C GLY A 8 -10.32 16.94 -1.07
N TYR A 9 -9.23 17.05 -1.83
CA TYR A 9 -8.07 16.16 -1.75
C TYR A 9 -6.80 16.99 -1.60
N CYS A 10 -5.97 16.67 -0.60
CA CYS A 10 -4.68 17.33 -0.40
C CYS A 10 -3.55 16.30 -0.43
N ASN A 11 -2.41 16.67 -1.00
CA ASN A 11 -1.20 15.87 -0.90
C ASN A 11 -0.47 16.12 0.44
N MET A 12 0.64 15.40 0.67
CA MET A 12 1.44 15.53 1.91
C MET A 12 2.15 16.88 2.09
N ARG A 13 2.15 17.76 1.07
CA ARG A 13 2.58 19.17 1.19
C ARG A 13 1.40 20.11 1.49
N MET A 14 0.22 19.57 1.80
CA MET A 14 -1.03 20.30 2.01
C MET A 14 -1.51 21.09 0.77
N GLU A 15 -1.02 20.72 -0.41
CA GLU A 15 -1.45 21.31 -1.68
C GLU A 15 -2.75 20.66 -2.13
N ASP A 16 -3.71 21.48 -2.58
CA ASP A 16 -4.95 21.00 -3.18
C ASP A 16 -4.66 20.27 -4.50
N VAL A 17 -5.05 19.00 -4.56
CA VAL A 17 -4.93 18.14 -5.73
C VAL A 17 -6.29 17.69 -6.26
N SER A 18 -7.38 18.27 -5.77
CA SER A 18 -8.75 17.97 -6.19
C SER A 18 -8.96 18.07 -7.71
N PRO A 19 -8.41 19.09 -8.42
CA PRO A 19 -8.60 19.20 -9.87
C PRO A 19 -8.08 18.01 -10.69
N TRP A 20 -7.14 17.22 -10.14
CA TRP A 20 -6.53 16.06 -10.80
C TRP A 20 -6.90 14.73 -10.14
N THR A 21 -7.74 14.74 -9.11
CA THR A 21 -8.10 13.55 -8.35
C THR A 21 -9.52 13.12 -8.66
N ALA A 22 -9.67 11.96 -9.31
CA ALA A 22 -10.97 11.32 -9.43
C ALA A 22 -11.45 10.84 -8.05
N PRO A 23 -12.73 11.00 -7.69
CA PRO A 23 -13.25 10.68 -6.36
C PRO A 23 -13.50 9.18 -6.17
N LEU A 24 -12.46 8.37 -6.31
CA LEU A 24 -12.53 6.91 -6.23
C LEU A 24 -12.77 6.40 -4.80
N ASP A 25 -12.53 7.23 -3.80
CA ASP A 25 -12.77 6.90 -2.40
C ASP A 25 -14.27 6.75 -2.05
N ASP A 26 -15.16 7.29 -2.89
CA ASP A 26 -16.60 7.04 -2.80
C ASP A 26 -16.97 5.54 -2.91
N ALA A 27 -16.08 4.73 -3.50
CA ALA A 27 -16.23 3.28 -3.54
C ALA A 27 -16.30 2.65 -2.14
N ILE A 28 -15.64 3.24 -1.13
CA ILE A 28 -15.67 2.75 0.25
C ILE A 28 -17.07 2.88 0.83
N ALA A 29 -17.70 4.05 0.67
CA ALA A 29 -19.08 4.25 1.10
C ALA A 29 -20.06 3.31 0.37
N LEU A 30 -19.82 3.02 -0.91
CA LEU A 30 -20.61 2.05 -1.67
C LEU A 30 -20.40 0.61 -1.17
N ALA A 31 -19.18 0.23 -0.79
CA ALA A 31 -18.86 -1.06 -0.19
C ALA A 31 -19.57 -1.25 1.15
N HIS A 32 -19.52 -0.25 2.03
CA HIS A 32 -20.20 -0.29 3.34
C HIS A 32 -21.73 -0.43 3.19
N LYS A 33 -22.34 0.28 2.22
CA LYS A 33 -23.78 0.12 1.90
C LYS A 33 -24.17 -1.31 1.51
N LYS A 34 -23.22 -2.10 1.01
CA LYS A 34 -23.39 -3.50 0.63
C LYS A 34 -22.81 -4.47 1.65
N SER A 35 -22.38 -4.00 2.83
CA SER A 35 -21.71 -4.80 3.85
C SER A 35 -20.48 -5.55 3.33
N ILE A 36 -19.74 -4.94 2.39
CA ILE A 36 -18.48 -5.45 1.88
C ILE A 36 -17.35 -4.86 2.72
N PRO A 37 -16.50 -5.68 3.36
CA PRO A 37 -15.40 -5.18 4.17
C PRO A 37 -14.32 -4.53 3.30
N VAL A 38 -13.75 -3.44 3.81
CA VAL A 38 -12.72 -2.63 3.16
C VAL A 38 -11.46 -2.63 4.02
N LEU A 39 -10.35 -3.05 3.42
CA LEU A 39 -9.01 -2.87 3.97
C LEU A 39 -8.30 -1.77 3.18
N ALA A 40 -7.81 -0.75 3.88
CA ALA A 40 -7.00 0.32 3.33
C ALA A 40 -5.51 0.06 3.57
N VAL A 41 -4.67 0.57 2.67
CA VAL A 41 -3.21 0.62 2.80
C VAL A 41 -2.79 2.05 2.47
N GLY A 42 -1.96 2.65 3.32
CA GLY A 42 -1.49 4.02 3.13
C GLY A 42 -0.27 4.34 3.99
N ASP A 43 0.45 5.39 3.60
CA ASP A 43 1.69 5.84 4.23
C ASP A 43 1.64 7.30 4.67
N GLY A 44 0.74 8.11 4.11
CA GLY A 44 0.59 9.53 4.41
C GLY A 44 -0.57 9.90 5.34
N GLY A 45 -1.60 9.06 5.42
CA GLY A 45 -2.84 9.35 6.15
C GLY A 45 -3.87 10.18 5.36
N ASN A 46 -3.54 10.59 4.13
CA ASN A 46 -4.42 11.30 3.20
C ASN A 46 -5.02 10.36 2.13
N GLU A 47 -4.79 9.06 2.25
CA GLU A 47 -5.31 8.02 1.37
C GLU A 47 -6.74 7.62 1.73
N ALA A 48 -7.42 6.99 0.78
CA ALA A 48 -8.76 6.48 0.98
C ALA A 48 -8.74 5.39 2.05
N GLY A 49 -9.62 5.48 3.04
CA GLY A 49 -9.72 4.52 4.14
C GLY A 49 -8.80 4.81 5.33
N MET A 50 -7.79 5.67 5.18
CA MET A 50 -6.91 6.09 6.28
C MET A 50 -7.59 7.00 7.30
N GLY A 51 -8.85 7.41 7.04
CA GLY A 51 -9.71 8.05 8.04
C GLY A 51 -9.91 7.22 9.31
N TYR A 52 -9.67 5.90 9.23
CA TYR A 52 -9.58 5.01 10.39
C TYR A 52 -8.62 5.54 11.48
N PHE A 53 -7.52 6.21 11.08
CA PHE A 53 -6.55 6.79 12.01
C PHE A 53 -6.78 8.29 12.26
N PHE A 54 -7.82 8.90 11.70
CA PHE A 54 -8.00 10.36 11.73
C PHE A 54 -7.97 10.97 13.14
N PRO A 55 -8.67 10.43 14.16
CA PRO A 55 -8.62 11.00 15.51
C PRO A 55 -7.21 10.97 16.11
N SER A 56 -6.49 9.85 15.94
CA SER A 56 -5.13 9.67 16.46
C SER A 56 -4.12 10.54 15.72
N LEU A 57 -4.21 10.61 14.39
CA LEU A 57 -3.33 11.45 13.57
C LEU A 57 -3.58 12.94 13.81
N CYS A 58 -4.83 13.37 14.04
CA CYS A 58 -5.12 14.75 14.43
C CYS A 58 -4.48 15.13 15.78
N HIS A 59 -4.34 14.18 16.69
CA HIS A 59 -3.70 14.41 17.99
C HIS A 59 -2.17 14.51 17.87
N ILE A 60 -1.56 13.63 17.06
CA ILE A 60 -0.10 13.55 16.91
C ILE A 60 0.43 14.60 15.94
N LEU A 61 -0.34 14.92 14.89
CA LEU A 61 0.03 15.81 13.78
C LEU A 61 -1.07 16.88 13.56
N PRO A 62 -1.31 17.78 14.53
CA PRO A 62 -2.40 18.75 14.46
C PRO A 62 -2.31 19.68 13.24
N ASP A 63 -1.09 20.05 12.84
CA ASP A 63 -0.86 20.94 11.69
C ASP A 63 -1.25 20.29 10.34
N PHE A 64 -1.26 18.96 10.28
CA PHE A 64 -1.60 18.21 9.07
C PHE A 64 -3.08 17.85 8.98
N LYS A 65 -3.89 18.16 9.99
CA LYS A 65 -5.30 17.77 10.09
C LYS A 65 -6.12 18.02 8.83
N ASN A 66 -5.90 19.14 8.15
CA ASN A 66 -6.67 19.51 6.96
C ASN A 66 -6.26 18.73 5.70
N ALA A 67 -5.09 18.08 5.71
CA ALA A 67 -4.65 17.19 4.65
C ALA A 67 -5.01 15.73 4.90
N LEU A 68 -5.34 15.35 6.14
CA LEU A 68 -5.73 13.99 6.48
C LEU A 68 -7.07 13.62 5.84
N SER A 69 -7.15 12.36 5.42
CA SER A 69 -8.39 11.75 4.93
C SER A 69 -9.37 11.55 6.09
N ILE A 70 -10.64 11.83 5.85
CA ILE A 70 -11.75 11.46 6.74
C ILE A 70 -12.49 10.22 6.24
N THR A 71 -12.13 9.70 5.06
CA THR A 71 -12.76 8.51 4.50
C THR A 71 -12.24 7.29 5.26
N GLU A 72 -13.11 6.64 6.03
CA GLU A 72 -12.79 5.51 6.92
C GLU A 72 -13.07 4.17 6.24
N ALA A 73 -12.13 3.23 6.37
CA ALA A 73 -12.31 1.82 6.01
C ALA A 73 -12.53 0.97 7.28
N ASP A 74 -12.98 -0.28 7.14
CA ASP A 74 -13.15 -1.19 8.28
C ASP A 74 -11.81 -1.53 8.97
N MET A 75 -10.73 -1.53 8.21
CA MET A 75 -9.36 -1.69 8.70
C MET A 75 -8.40 -0.88 7.84
N ALA A 76 -7.34 -0.37 8.44
CA ALA A 76 -6.26 0.32 7.74
C ALA A 76 -4.88 -0.23 8.14
N LEU A 77 -4.02 -0.44 7.16
CA LEU A 77 -2.65 -0.88 7.31
C LEU A 77 -1.70 0.30 7.02
N PRO A 78 -1.14 0.95 8.07
CA PRO A 78 -0.14 1.98 7.90
C PRO A 78 1.20 1.34 7.52
N VAL A 79 1.86 1.87 6.51
CA VAL A 79 3.14 1.38 5.98
C VAL A 79 4.08 2.54 5.65
N ASP A 80 5.36 2.26 5.41
CA ASP A 80 6.31 3.29 4.95
C ASP A 80 6.15 3.60 3.45
N VAL A 81 5.74 2.60 2.66
CA VAL A 81 5.47 2.71 1.22
C VAL A 81 4.26 1.83 0.91
N SER A 82 3.20 2.42 0.36
CA SER A 82 1.94 1.72 0.08
C SER A 82 2.10 0.46 -0.78
N ASN A 83 3.01 0.48 -1.76
CA ASN A 83 3.38 -0.69 -2.55
C ASN A 83 3.83 -1.88 -1.68
N TRP A 84 4.70 -1.63 -0.70
CA TRP A 84 5.22 -2.69 0.18
C TRP A 84 4.13 -3.29 1.06
N GLY A 85 3.14 -2.50 1.47
CA GLY A 85 1.93 -3.00 2.12
C GLY A 85 1.18 -4.01 1.23
N GLY A 86 1.00 -3.68 -0.05
CA GLY A 86 0.44 -4.60 -1.04
C GLY A 86 1.26 -5.88 -1.20
N TYR A 87 2.58 -5.78 -1.23
CA TYR A 87 3.49 -6.93 -1.34
C TYR A 87 3.40 -7.83 -0.10
N GLY A 88 3.31 -7.22 1.08
CA GLY A 88 3.08 -7.90 2.35
C GLY A 88 1.75 -8.66 2.38
N LEU A 89 0.66 -8.07 1.88
CA LEU A 89 -0.64 -8.74 1.78
C LEU A 89 -0.60 -9.94 0.82
N ALA A 90 0.06 -9.82 -0.33
CA ALA A 90 0.26 -10.95 -1.25
C ALA A 90 1.10 -12.07 -0.60
N THR A 91 2.10 -11.69 0.20
CA THR A 91 2.93 -12.63 0.97
C THR A 91 2.12 -13.36 2.05
N LEU A 92 1.28 -12.64 2.79
CA LEU A 92 0.37 -13.23 3.77
C LEU A 92 -0.56 -14.25 3.11
N ARG A 93 -1.14 -13.90 1.95
CA ARG A 93 -1.98 -14.84 1.19
C ARG A 93 -1.18 -16.05 0.71
N SER A 94 0.07 -15.87 0.32
CA SER A 94 0.97 -16.96 -0.11
C SER A 94 1.18 -18.00 1.00
N PHE A 95 1.26 -17.57 2.27
CA PHE A 95 1.32 -18.49 3.40
C PHE A 95 0.06 -19.32 3.56
N MET A 96 -1.11 -18.69 3.39
CA MET A 96 -2.40 -19.36 3.51
C MET A 96 -2.64 -20.39 2.40
N GLU A 97 -2.13 -20.11 1.20
CA GLU A 97 -2.34 -20.93 -0.01
C GLU A 97 -1.25 -21.98 -0.23
N GLY A 98 -0.16 -21.94 0.54
CA GLY A 98 0.96 -22.87 0.37
C GLY A 98 1.69 -22.73 -0.97
N ARG A 99 1.54 -21.60 -1.67
CA ARG A 99 2.27 -21.28 -2.91
C ARG A 99 2.54 -19.79 -2.99
N TRP A 100 3.60 -19.41 -3.69
CA TRP A 100 3.93 -18.00 -3.89
C TRP A 100 2.88 -17.32 -4.80
N LEU A 101 2.35 -16.20 -4.32
CA LEU A 101 1.39 -15.33 -5.01
C LEU A 101 1.89 -13.91 -5.21
N GLY A 102 3.00 -13.54 -4.57
CA GLY A 102 3.69 -12.30 -4.88
C GLY A 102 4.32 -12.35 -6.28
N HIS A 103 4.84 -11.22 -6.71
CA HIS A 103 5.60 -11.11 -7.95
C HIS A 103 7.09 -11.30 -7.68
N SER A 104 7.92 -11.42 -8.72
CA SER A 104 9.38 -11.52 -8.63
C SER A 104 10.07 -10.16 -8.75
N PRO A 105 11.36 -10.03 -8.36
CA PRO A 105 12.13 -8.81 -8.60
C PRO A 105 12.19 -8.37 -10.08
N GLU A 106 12.15 -9.32 -11.00
CA GLU A 106 12.11 -9.05 -12.45
C GLU A 106 10.73 -8.51 -12.87
N GLU A 107 9.65 -9.07 -12.31
CA GLU A 107 8.30 -8.54 -12.53
C GLU A 107 8.15 -7.12 -11.96
N GLU A 108 8.78 -6.81 -10.82
CA GLU A 108 8.81 -5.45 -10.26
C GLU A 108 9.52 -4.47 -11.20
N GLU A 109 10.62 -4.89 -11.81
CA GLU A 109 11.31 -4.10 -12.84
C GLU A 109 10.41 -3.87 -14.06
N CYS A 110 9.71 -4.91 -14.54
CA CYS A 110 8.74 -4.76 -15.63
C CYS A 110 7.62 -3.77 -15.29
N ILE A 111 7.07 -3.83 -14.07
CA ILE A 111 6.03 -2.91 -13.58
C ILE A 111 6.58 -1.47 -13.54
N ALA A 112 7.75 -1.26 -12.95
CA ALA A 112 8.39 0.06 -12.85
C ALA A 112 8.67 0.67 -14.23
N HIS A 113 9.17 -0.13 -15.18
CA HIS A 113 9.39 0.32 -16.55
C HIS A 113 8.07 0.62 -17.29
N ALA A 114 7.01 -0.15 -17.05
CA ALA A 114 5.69 0.12 -17.63
C ALA A 114 5.13 1.44 -17.11
N LEU A 115 5.19 1.70 -15.81
CA LEU A 115 4.78 2.96 -15.19
C LEU A 115 5.61 4.14 -15.70
N PHE A 116 6.93 3.98 -15.80
CA PHE A 116 7.81 5.00 -16.38
C PHE A 116 7.41 5.33 -17.83
N LYS A 117 7.18 4.32 -18.67
CA LYS A 117 6.74 4.50 -20.07
C LYS A 117 5.37 5.17 -20.15
N ALA A 118 4.45 4.88 -19.22
CA ALA A 118 3.14 5.52 -19.12
C ALA A 118 3.21 6.98 -18.63
N GLY A 119 4.38 7.45 -18.20
CA GLY A 119 4.58 8.84 -17.77
C GLY A 119 4.44 9.07 -16.27
N ALA A 120 4.46 8.01 -15.45
CA ALA A 120 4.41 8.14 -14.00
C ALA A 120 5.59 8.97 -13.46
N VAL A 121 5.33 9.67 -12.35
CA VAL A 121 6.26 10.57 -11.66
C VAL A 121 6.34 10.13 -10.21
N ASP A 122 7.54 10.17 -9.65
CA ASP A 122 7.76 9.90 -8.23
C ASP A 122 7.13 11.00 -7.36
N GLY A 123 6.32 10.59 -6.38
CA GLY A 123 5.53 11.48 -5.54
C GLY A 123 6.35 12.42 -4.65
N VAL A 124 7.57 12.00 -4.28
CA VAL A 124 8.51 12.72 -3.42
C VAL A 124 9.45 13.58 -4.25
N THR A 125 10.13 13.00 -5.24
CA THR A 125 11.17 13.71 -6.02
C THR A 125 10.61 14.62 -7.10
N LYS A 126 9.35 14.42 -7.51
CA LYS A 126 8.67 15.12 -8.62
C LYS A 126 9.36 14.94 -9.98
N LYS A 127 10.21 13.92 -10.09
CA LYS A 127 10.91 13.58 -11.33
C LYS A 127 10.38 12.28 -11.89
N ARG A 128 10.42 12.16 -13.21
CA ARG A 128 10.27 10.86 -13.87
C ARG A 128 11.52 10.04 -13.59
N GLY A 129 11.35 8.81 -13.15
CA GLY A 129 12.44 7.90 -12.82
C GLY A 129 11.91 6.52 -12.47
N LEU A 130 12.82 5.57 -12.27
CA LEU A 130 12.51 4.24 -11.75
C LEU A 130 12.60 4.28 -10.23
N SER A 131 11.73 5.07 -9.63
CA SER A 131 11.63 5.25 -8.19
C SER A 131 10.17 5.45 -7.77
N VAL A 132 9.89 5.06 -6.54
CA VAL A 132 8.62 5.29 -5.84
C VAL A 132 8.98 5.77 -4.45
N ASP A 133 8.32 6.84 -4.00
CA ASP A 133 8.55 7.53 -2.74
C ASP A 133 10.01 7.90 -2.46
N GLY A 134 10.76 8.22 -3.52
CA GLY A 134 12.18 8.56 -3.44
C GLY A 134 13.11 7.36 -3.30
N PHE A 135 12.57 6.14 -3.16
CA PHE A 135 13.36 4.92 -3.14
C PHE A 135 13.63 4.40 -4.56
N PRO A 136 14.89 4.06 -4.90
CA PRO A 136 15.22 3.53 -6.21
C PRO A 136 14.62 2.13 -6.42
N LEU A 137 14.43 1.73 -7.68
CA LEU A 137 13.91 0.40 -8.06
C LEU A 137 14.62 -0.76 -7.34
N SER A 138 15.94 -0.67 -7.16
CA SER A 138 16.71 -1.71 -6.46
C SER A 138 16.24 -1.97 -5.03
N MET A 139 15.70 -0.95 -4.36
CA MET A 139 15.13 -1.10 -3.02
C MET A 139 13.82 -1.88 -3.10
N HIS A 140 12.91 -1.51 -4.00
CA HIS A 140 11.65 -2.24 -4.19
C HIS A 140 11.88 -3.71 -4.56
N GLN A 141 12.82 -3.98 -5.46
CA GLN A 141 13.26 -5.35 -5.81
C GLN A 141 13.80 -6.12 -4.59
N HIS A 142 14.53 -5.45 -3.70
CA HIS A 142 15.05 -6.07 -2.48
C HIS A 142 13.93 -6.47 -1.51
N VAL A 143 12.92 -5.62 -1.29
CA VAL A 143 11.74 -5.96 -0.48
C VAL A 143 11.01 -7.18 -1.05
N VAL A 144 10.80 -7.21 -2.37
CA VAL A 144 10.15 -8.35 -3.03
C VAL A 144 10.94 -9.64 -2.83
N GLN A 145 12.26 -9.57 -3.01
CA GLN A 145 13.16 -10.71 -2.80
C GLN A 145 13.14 -11.21 -1.34
N ASP A 146 13.15 -10.31 -0.37
CA ASP A 146 13.13 -10.64 1.05
C ASP A 146 11.82 -11.28 1.47
N LEU A 147 10.69 -10.76 0.99
CA LEU A 147 9.37 -11.34 1.24
C LEU A 147 9.26 -12.76 0.65
N PHE A 148 9.79 -12.98 -0.56
CA PHE A 148 9.86 -14.32 -1.16
C PHE A 148 10.73 -15.27 -0.33
N LEU A 149 11.91 -14.82 0.13
CA LEU A 149 12.81 -15.64 0.95
C LEU A 149 12.19 -15.98 2.30
N LEU A 150 11.48 -15.03 2.91
CA LEU A 150 10.72 -15.24 4.14
C LEU A 150 9.67 -16.34 3.96
N TRP A 151 8.86 -16.23 2.90
CA TRP A 151 7.86 -17.24 2.57
C TRP A 151 8.49 -18.61 2.32
N LYS A 152 9.52 -18.68 1.46
CA LYS A 152 10.21 -19.92 1.09
C LYS A 152 10.84 -20.61 2.29
N LYS A 153 11.45 -19.85 3.21
CA LYS A 153 12.06 -20.39 4.44
C LYS A 153 11.01 -21.05 5.33
N ALA A 154 9.87 -20.40 5.54
CA ALA A 154 8.80 -20.95 6.36
C ALA A 154 8.14 -22.16 5.68
N PHE A 155 7.91 -22.10 4.37
CA PHE A 155 7.34 -23.22 3.60
C PHE A 155 8.20 -24.49 3.68
N ASN A 156 9.51 -24.37 3.41
CA ASN A 156 10.45 -25.50 3.50
C ASN A 156 10.56 -26.08 4.92
N SER A 157 10.35 -25.25 5.95
CA SER A 157 10.37 -25.70 7.35
C SER A 157 9.12 -26.51 7.68
N THR A 158 7.97 -26.16 7.10
CA THR A 158 6.71 -26.89 7.24
C THR A 158 6.77 -28.25 6.53
N GLU A 159 7.32 -28.32 5.32
CA GLU A 159 7.51 -29.59 4.60
C GLU A 159 8.45 -30.55 5.33
N LYS A 160 9.54 -30.04 5.92
CA LYS A 160 10.46 -30.86 6.74
C LYS A 160 9.78 -31.42 7.99
N LYS A 161 8.91 -30.63 8.65
CA LYS A 161 8.13 -31.13 9.79
C LYS A 161 7.09 -32.17 9.37
N ALA A 162 6.43 -32.00 8.22
CA ALA A 162 5.47 -32.96 7.71
C ALA A 162 6.12 -34.29 7.29
N SER A 163 7.32 -34.25 6.73
CA SER A 163 8.07 -35.45 6.30
C SER A 163 8.80 -36.17 7.44
N GLY A 164 9.07 -35.50 8.57
CA GLY A 164 9.70 -36.09 9.76
C GLY A 164 8.76 -36.87 10.70
N VAL A 165 7.47 -37.00 10.38
CA VAL A 165 6.46 -37.73 11.19
C VAL A 165 6.33 -39.20 10.76
N PHE A 166 7.11 -39.66 9.79
CA PHE A 166 7.17 -41.06 9.35
C PHE A 166 8.52 -41.73 9.67
N LEU A 167 8.95 -41.72 10.93
CA LEU A 167 9.96 -42.63 11.48
C LEU A 167 9.65 -42.96 12.94
#